data_AF-A0A3G6IYX7-F1
#
_entry.id   AF-A0A3G6IYX7-F1
#
_cell.length_a   1.000
_cell.length_b   1.000
_cell.length_c   1.000
_cell.angle_alpha   90.00
_cell.angle_beta   90.00
_cell.angle_gamma   90.00
#
_symmetry.space_group_name_H-M   'P 1'
#
loop_
_entity.id
_entity.type
_entity.pdbx_description
1 polymer ?
#
loop_
_entity_poly.entity_id
_entity_poly.type
_entity_poly.pdbx_seq_one_letter_code
_entity_poly.pdbx_strand_id
1 'polypeptide(L)'
;MNVSGWEDAIFGIDNNIDLLDELADLDASSIVAEVSDLVTIATKQGAEGDEQDNALLAATLLAIWAGAPFSDSELAQDYPFILSLRGKGDEDTREAAAALLEAVESDEDLDPYIEALS
;
A
#
# COMPACT_ATOMS: atom_id res chain seq x y z
N MET A 1 -12.12 12.41 11.59
CA MET A 1 -10.78 11.84 11.40
C MET A 1 -10.65 11.64 9.92
N ASN A 2 -9.92 12.52 9.24
CA ASN A 2 -9.67 12.40 7.81
C ASN A 2 -8.44 11.52 7.66
N VAL A 3 -8.68 10.22 7.47
CA VAL A 3 -7.67 9.29 6.93
C VAL A 3 -7.53 9.50 5.40
N SER A 4 -8.42 10.32 4.81
CA SER A 4 -8.52 10.56 3.37
C SER A 4 -7.29 11.22 2.76
N GLY A 5 -6.52 12.01 3.51
CA GLY A 5 -5.42 12.79 2.92
C GLY A 5 -4.29 11.91 2.40
N TRP A 6 -3.89 10.89 3.15
CA TRP A 6 -2.90 9.91 2.69
C TRP A 6 -3.44 9.02 1.56
N GLU A 7 -4.69 8.55 1.66
CA GLU A 7 -5.34 7.74 0.61
C GLU A 7 -5.33 8.50 -0.71
N ASP A 8 -5.85 9.74 -0.71
CA ASP A 8 -5.94 10.58 -1.90
C ASP A 8 -4.53 10.89 -2.46
N ALA A 9 -3.55 11.15 -1.59
CA ALA A 9 -2.19 11.49 -1.98
C ALA A 9 -1.44 10.33 -2.64
N ILE A 10 -1.63 9.09 -2.15
CA ILE A 10 -0.95 7.92 -2.68
C ILE A 10 -1.67 7.32 -3.87
N PHE A 11 -2.97 7.09 -3.76
CA PHE A 11 -3.72 6.41 -4.83
C PHE A 11 -3.97 7.33 -6.04
N GLY A 12 -3.80 8.65 -5.89
CA GLY A 12 -3.94 9.63 -6.97
C GLY A 12 -2.67 9.87 -7.80
N ILE A 13 -1.54 9.23 -7.48
CA ILE A 13 -0.29 9.36 -8.26
C ILE A 13 -0.41 8.53 -9.55
N ASP A 14 -0.08 9.12 -10.70
CA ASP A 14 -0.19 8.47 -12.02
C ASP A 14 0.52 7.09 -12.04
N ASN A 15 1.75 7.01 -11.52
CA ASN A 15 2.51 5.76 -11.41
C ASN A 15 1.78 4.68 -10.57
N ASN A 16 1.11 5.12 -9.51
CA ASN A 16 0.38 4.22 -8.62
C ASN A 16 -0.91 3.73 -9.29
N ILE A 17 -1.57 4.56 -10.08
CA ILE A 17 -2.72 4.16 -10.90
C ILE A 17 -2.28 3.09 -11.92
N ASP A 18 -1.15 3.32 -12.61
CA ASP A 18 -0.59 2.34 -13.53
C ASP A 18 -0.31 0.99 -12.83
N LEU A 19 0.27 1.02 -11.63
CA LEU A 19 0.48 -0.19 -10.83
C LEU A 19 -0.85 -0.87 -10.42
N LEU A 20 -1.88 -0.10 -10.03
CA LEU A 20 -3.18 -0.67 -9.66
C LEU A 20 -3.84 -1.39 -10.84
N ASP A 21 -3.75 -0.82 -12.05
CA ASP A 21 -4.21 -1.44 -13.29
C ASP A 21 -3.44 -2.74 -13.57
N GLU A 22 -2.11 -2.73 -13.41
CA GLU A 22 -1.29 -3.93 -13.56
C GLU A 22 -1.67 -5.03 -12.56
N LEU A 23 -1.86 -4.66 -11.28
CA LEU A 23 -2.30 -5.59 -10.24
C LEU A 23 -3.70 -6.15 -10.52
N ALA A 24 -4.61 -5.36 -11.09
CA ALA A 24 -5.98 -5.78 -11.40
C ALA A 24 -6.04 -6.93 -12.43
N ASP A 25 -5.04 -7.04 -13.28
CA ASP A 25 -4.90 -8.11 -14.28
C ASP A 25 -4.35 -9.43 -13.70
N LEU A 26 -3.88 -9.42 -12.44
CA LEU A 26 -3.30 -10.57 -11.76
C LEU A 26 -4.32 -11.33 -10.91
N ASP A 27 -4.02 -12.60 -10.60
CA ASP A 27 -4.79 -13.33 -9.60
C ASP A 27 -4.39 -12.92 -8.17
N ALA A 28 -5.27 -13.17 -7.22
CA ALA A 28 -5.08 -12.79 -5.81
C ALA A 28 -3.75 -13.24 -5.19
N SER A 29 -3.20 -14.39 -5.61
CA SER A 29 -1.91 -14.84 -5.07
C SER A 29 -0.74 -14.11 -5.69
N SER A 30 -0.82 -13.81 -6.98
CA SER A 30 0.14 -12.95 -7.68
C SER A 30 0.11 -11.51 -7.19
N ILE A 31 -1.07 -10.93 -6.92
CA ILE A 31 -1.19 -9.58 -6.35
C ILE A 31 -0.45 -9.49 -5.02
N VAL A 32 -0.70 -10.44 -4.11
CA VAL A 32 -0.03 -10.46 -2.80
C VAL A 32 1.48 -10.59 -2.95
N ALA A 33 1.95 -11.44 -3.86
CA ALA A 33 3.38 -11.61 -4.12
C ALA A 33 4.03 -10.33 -4.66
N GLU A 34 3.41 -9.69 -5.66
CA GLU A 34 3.93 -8.46 -6.26
C GLU A 34 3.99 -7.31 -5.25
N VAL A 35 2.93 -7.11 -4.47
CA VAL A 35 2.87 -6.10 -3.40
C VAL A 35 3.94 -6.37 -2.34
N SER A 36 4.14 -7.62 -1.93
CA SER A 36 5.20 -8.00 -0.99
C SER A 36 6.59 -7.76 -1.55
N ASP A 37 6.81 -8.05 -2.84
CA ASP A 37 8.10 -7.88 -3.51
C ASP A 37 8.47 -6.40 -3.65
N LEU A 38 7.53 -5.53 -4.03
CA LEU A 38 7.75 -4.08 -4.13
C LEU A 38 8.26 -3.50 -2.80
N VAL A 39 7.58 -3.83 -1.69
CA VAL A 39 8.00 -3.39 -0.36
C VAL A 39 9.36 -3.97 0.01
N THR A 40 9.56 -5.27 -0.20
CA THR A 40 10.82 -5.94 0.14
C THR A 40 12.00 -5.38 -0.64
N ILE A 41 11.81 -5.08 -1.92
CA ILE A 41 12.83 -4.51 -2.80
C ILE A 41 13.17 -3.09 -2.34
N ALA A 42 12.17 -2.24 -2.13
CA ALA A 42 12.37 -0.87 -1.68
C ALA A 42 13.10 -0.80 -0.34
N THR A 43 12.71 -1.60 0.65
CA THR A 43 13.35 -1.61 1.97
C THR A 43 14.80 -2.13 1.91
N LYS A 44 15.11 -3.10 1.03
CA LYS A 44 16.45 -3.71 0.96
C LYS A 44 17.42 -2.98 0.06
N GLN A 45 16.94 -2.43 -1.05
CA GLN A 45 17.78 -1.86 -2.11
C GLN A 45 17.67 -0.33 -2.17
N GLY A 46 16.69 0.26 -1.49
CA GLY A 46 16.25 1.63 -1.73
C GLY A 46 15.34 1.69 -2.97
N ALA A 47 14.45 2.67 -2.98
CA ALA A 47 13.62 3.01 -4.12
C ALA A 47 13.62 4.54 -4.27
N GLU A 48 13.57 5.04 -5.50
CA GLU A 48 13.54 6.47 -5.81
C GLU A 48 12.51 6.73 -6.91
N GLY A 49 11.91 7.92 -6.91
CA GLY A 49 10.93 8.32 -7.93
C GLY A 49 9.75 7.34 -8.01
N ASP A 50 9.44 6.89 -9.23
CA ASP A 50 8.30 6.00 -9.50
C ASP A 50 8.35 4.70 -8.69
N GLU A 51 9.55 4.14 -8.45
CA GLU A 51 9.71 2.94 -7.62
C GLU A 51 9.34 3.21 -6.15
N GLN A 52 9.63 4.43 -5.66
CA GLN A 52 9.27 4.83 -4.30
C GLN A 52 7.76 5.02 -4.17
N ASP A 53 7.11 5.66 -5.16
CA ASP A 53 5.67 5.84 -5.18
C ASP A 53 4.95 4.48 -5.10
N ASN A 54 5.37 3.54 -5.95
CA ASN A 54 4.82 2.18 -6.02
C ASN A 54 5.06 1.40 -4.72
N ALA A 55 6.22 1.55 -4.10
CA ALA A 55 6.52 0.93 -2.81
C ALA A 55 5.64 1.47 -1.68
N LEU A 56 5.35 2.78 -1.67
CA LEU A 56 4.46 3.40 -0.69
C LEU A 56 2.99 3.01 -0.90
N LEU A 57 2.55 2.87 -2.15
CA LEU A 57 1.25 2.27 -2.47
C LEU A 57 1.17 0.84 -1.96
N ALA A 58 2.18 0.02 -2.24
CA ALA A 58 2.24 -1.37 -1.80
C ALA A 58 2.22 -1.50 -0.26
N ALA A 59 2.97 -0.65 0.45
CA ALA A 59 2.94 -0.59 1.91
C ALA A 59 1.56 -0.19 2.45
N THR A 60 0.89 0.76 1.79
CA THR A 60 -0.46 1.20 2.14
C THR A 60 -1.50 0.08 1.92
N LEU A 61 -1.39 -0.67 0.81
CA LEU A 61 -2.23 -1.84 0.55
C LEU A 61 -2.06 -2.91 1.64
N LEU A 62 -0.82 -3.21 2.05
CA LEU A 62 -0.56 -4.13 3.15
C LEU A 62 -1.17 -3.67 4.46
N ALA A 63 -1.10 -2.37 4.78
CA ALA A 63 -1.73 -1.81 5.97
C ALA A 63 -3.25 -1.98 5.92
N ILE A 64 -3.88 -1.68 4.78
CA ILE A 64 -5.33 -1.89 4.57
C ILE A 64 -5.70 -3.36 4.73
N TRP A 65 -4.88 -4.27 4.22
CA TRP A 65 -5.10 -5.70 4.38
C TRP A 65 -4.90 -6.17 5.82
N ALA A 66 -4.01 -5.52 6.58
CA ALA A 66 -3.79 -5.77 7.99
C ALA A 66 -4.88 -5.16 8.90
N GLY A 67 -5.67 -4.22 8.38
CA GLY A 67 -6.86 -3.70 9.06
C GLY A 67 -6.92 -2.17 9.17
N ALA A 68 -5.99 -1.46 8.54
CA ALA A 68 -6.07 -0.01 8.44
C ALA A 68 -7.41 0.43 7.80
N PRO A 69 -7.96 1.57 8.23
CA PRO A 69 -9.15 2.13 7.61
C PRO A 69 -8.89 2.40 6.12
N PHE A 70 -9.93 2.23 5.32
CA PHE A 70 -9.95 2.65 3.92
C PHE A 70 -11.34 3.19 3.59
N SER A 71 -11.42 4.38 3.02
CA SER A 71 -12.69 5.10 2.89
C SER A 71 -13.13 5.39 1.46
N ASP A 72 -12.24 5.29 0.48
CA ASP A 72 -12.58 5.50 -0.94
C ASP A 72 -13.37 4.32 -1.53
N SER A 73 -14.69 4.44 -1.51
CA SER A 73 -15.58 3.42 -2.05
C SER A 73 -15.58 3.32 -3.58
N GLU A 74 -15.20 4.38 -4.31
CA GLU A 74 -15.13 4.36 -5.77
C GLU A 74 -13.90 3.56 -6.19
N LEU A 75 -12.75 3.88 -5.59
CA LEU A 75 -11.52 3.15 -5.83
C LEU A 75 -11.60 1.67 -5.42
N ALA A 76 -12.31 1.35 -4.33
CA ALA A 76 -12.57 -0.05 -3.95
C ALA A 76 -13.48 -0.80 -4.94
N GLN A 77 -14.31 -0.10 -5.72
CA GLN A 77 -15.12 -0.71 -6.78
C GLN A 77 -14.27 -0.98 -8.02
N ASP A 78 -13.40 -0.04 -8.38
CA ASP A 78 -12.51 -0.17 -9.53
C ASP A 78 -11.40 -1.19 -9.29
N TYR A 79 -10.87 -1.25 -8.05
CA TYR A 79 -9.83 -2.18 -7.62
C TYR A 79 -10.29 -3.01 -6.40
N PRO A 80 -11.12 -4.06 -6.60
CA PRO A 80 -11.67 -4.84 -5.49
C PRO A 80 -10.63 -5.52 -4.59
N PHE A 81 -9.40 -5.74 -5.08
CA PHE A 81 -8.32 -6.34 -4.30
C PHE A 81 -7.90 -5.48 -3.10
N ILE A 82 -8.13 -4.16 -3.13
CA ILE A 82 -7.84 -3.25 -2.00
C ILE A 82 -8.51 -3.76 -0.72
N LEU A 83 -9.76 -4.20 -0.80
CA LEU A 83 -10.52 -4.68 0.37
C LEU A 83 -10.67 -6.20 0.44
N SER A 84 -10.70 -6.90 -0.71
CA SER A 84 -10.96 -8.35 -0.73
C SER A 84 -9.78 -9.19 -0.26
N LEU A 85 -8.57 -8.62 -0.21
CA LEU A 85 -7.36 -9.28 0.29
C LEU A 85 -7.07 -8.98 1.77
N ARG A 86 -8.04 -8.46 2.53
CA ARG A 86 -7.92 -8.34 3.98
C ARG A 86 -7.53 -9.67 4.64
N GLY A 87 -6.56 -9.61 5.55
CA GLY A 87 -5.92 -10.75 6.18
C GLY A 87 -4.75 -11.34 5.40
N LYS A 88 -4.35 -10.78 4.26
CA LYS A 88 -3.13 -11.15 3.51
C LYS A 88 -1.91 -10.35 3.97
N GLY A 89 -0.73 -10.68 3.44
CA GLY A 89 0.57 -10.17 3.87
C GLY A 89 1.10 -10.94 5.08
N ASP A 90 2.35 -11.43 4.98
CA ASP A 90 3.08 -12.02 6.10
C ASP A 90 3.70 -10.97 7.03
N GLU A 91 4.15 -11.41 8.20
CA GLU A 91 4.70 -10.56 9.26
C GLU A 91 5.96 -9.79 8.81
N ASP A 92 6.91 -10.47 8.15
CA ASP A 92 8.15 -9.87 7.67
C ASP A 92 7.87 -8.73 6.68
N THR A 93 6.92 -8.94 5.75
CA THR A 93 6.55 -7.91 4.78
C THR A 93 5.82 -6.74 5.46
N ARG A 94 5.00 -6.99 6.48
CA ARG A 94 4.31 -5.92 7.22
C ARG A 94 5.29 -5.05 8.01
N GLU A 95 6.30 -5.64 8.64
CA GLU A 95 7.37 -4.90 9.32
C GLU A 95 8.14 -4.01 8.32
N ALA A 96 8.45 -4.56 7.14
CA ALA A 96 9.09 -3.79 6.07
C ALA A 96 8.21 -2.64 5.56
N ALA A 97 6.90 -2.85 5.43
CA ALA A 97 5.93 -1.83 5.05
C ALA A 97 5.84 -0.73 6.11
N ALA A 98 5.83 -1.09 7.40
CA ALA A 98 5.79 -0.12 8.50
C ALA A 98 7.02 0.78 8.45
N ALA A 99 8.21 0.20 8.27
CA ALA A 99 9.45 0.95 8.15
C ALA A 99 9.46 1.92 6.96
N LEU A 100 8.83 1.57 5.83
CA LEU A 100 8.69 2.48 4.69
C LEU A 100 7.79 3.66 5.02
N LEU A 101 6.62 3.41 5.63
CA LEU A 101 5.66 4.46 5.99
C LEU A 101 6.20 5.38 7.11
N GLU A 102 6.93 4.83 8.08
CA GLU A 102 7.61 5.61 9.13
C GLU A 102 8.69 6.55 8.58
N ALA A 103 9.30 6.20 7.44
CA ALA A 103 10.33 7.01 6.79
C ALA A 103 9.76 8.15 5.94
N VAL A 104 8.45 8.20 5.73
CA VAL A 104 7.80 9.25 4.93
C VAL A 104 7.76 10.56 5.71
N GLU A 105 8.34 11.61 5.14
CA GLU A 105 8.15 12.98 5.61
C GLU A 105 6.86 13.56 5.00
N SER A 106 5.74 13.38 5.70
CA SER A 106 4.42 13.89 5.29
C SER A 106 3.75 14.68 6.42
N ASP A 107 2.90 15.64 6.05
CA ASP A 107 2.01 16.34 6.98
C ASP A 107 0.73 15.52 7.29
N GLU A 108 0.50 14.43 6.55
CA GLU A 108 -0.61 13.50 6.75
C GLU A 108 -0.35 12.55 7.93
N ASP A 109 -1.43 12.09 8.57
CA ASP A 109 -1.37 11.15 9.69
C ASP A 109 -1.28 9.70 9.19
N LEU A 110 -0.09 9.13 9.25
CA LEU A 110 0.18 7.73 8.87
C LEU A 110 0.04 6.73 10.02
N ASP A 111 -0.16 7.19 11.26
CA ASP A 111 -0.21 6.33 12.45
C ASP A 111 -1.24 5.18 12.29
N PRO A 112 -2.46 5.38 11.74
CA PRO A 112 -3.42 4.29 11.57
C PRO A 112 -2.94 3.16 10.66
N TYR A 113 -2.06 3.46 9.70
CA TYR A 113 -1.50 2.47 8.78
C TYR A 113 -0.34 1.73 9.43
N ILE A 114 0.55 2.47 10.09
CA ILE A 114 1.72 1.92 10.79
C ILE A 114 1.27 1.02 11.95
N GLU A 115 0.27 1.45 12.73
CA GLU A 115 -0.31 0.66 13.82
C GLU A 115 -0.95 -0.64 13.32
N ALA A 116 -1.59 -0.62 12.14
CA ALA A 116 -2.21 -1.82 11.58
C ALA A 116 -1.19 -2.88 11.13
N LEU A 117 0.04 -2.46 10.81
CA LEU A 117 1.13 -3.33 10.37
C LEU A 117 1.91 -3.96 11.54
N SER A 118 1.69 -3.47 12.77
CA SER A 118 2.44 -3.83 13.99
C SER A 118 1.82 -4.96 14.82
#